data_AF-H0T272-F1
#
_entry.id   AF-H0T272-F1
#
_cell.length_a   1.000
_cell.length_b   1.000
_cell.length_c   1.000
_cell.angle_alpha   90.00
_cell.angle_beta   90.00
_cell.angle_gamma   90.00
#
_symmetry.space_group_name_H-M   'P 1'
#
loop_
_entity.id
_entity.type
_entity.pdbx_description
1 polymer ?
#
loop_
_entity_poly.entity_id
_entity_poly.type
_entity_poly.pdbx_seq_one_letter_code
_entity_poly.pdbx_strand_id
1 'polypeptide(L)' 'MSLVGSDANARARRRRIEIFAFLFLTAVIMPALAVATVGSYGLTVWVYQMMAGPPGPPAAH' A
#
# COMPACT_ATOMS: atom_id res chain seq x y z
N MET A 1 -36.35 -2.49 -28.76
CA MET A 1 -35.26 -1.50 -28.92
C MET A 1 -34.64 -0.97 -27.61
N SER A 2 -35.06 -1.38 -26.39
CA SER A 2 -34.53 -0.81 -25.12
C SER A 2 -33.37 -1.57 -24.46
N LEU A 3 -33.17 -2.86 -24.79
CA LEU A 3 -32.19 -3.74 -24.13
C LEU A 3 -30.72 -3.35 -24.42
N VAL A 4 -30.47 -2.80 -25.60
CA VAL A 4 -29.12 -2.32 -26.00
C VAL A 4 -28.66 -1.13 -25.15
N GLY A 5 -29.58 -0.27 -24.71
CA GLY A 5 -29.26 0.90 -23.88
C GLY A 5 -28.91 0.54 -22.44
N SER A 6 -29.60 -0.46 -21.85
CA SER A 6 -29.33 -0.94 -20.50
C SER A 6 -27.97 -1.64 -20.39
N ASP A 7 -27.60 -2.46 -21.38
CA ASP A 7 -26.34 -3.21 -21.36
C ASP A 7 -25.13 -2.30 -21.53
N ALA A 8 -25.26 -1.23 -22.32
CA ALA A 8 -24.22 -0.22 -22.48
C ALA A 8 -24.00 0.54 -21.16
N ASN A 9 -25.08 0.91 -20.48
CA ASN A 9 -25.01 1.62 -19.20
C ASN A 9 -24.41 0.75 -18.08
N ALA A 10 -24.83 -0.53 -18.01
CA ALA A 10 -24.28 -1.50 -17.07
C ALA A 10 -22.77 -1.71 -17.25
N ARG A 11 -22.31 -1.86 -18.51
CA ARG A 11 -20.88 -1.96 -18.84
C ARG A 11 -20.10 -0.71 -18.45
N ALA A 12 -20.64 0.48 -18.69
CA ALA A 12 -20.01 1.74 -18.30
C ALA A 12 -19.89 1.88 -16.77
N ARG A 13 -20.93 1.47 -16.02
CA ARG A 13 -20.90 1.47 -14.55
C ARG A 13 -19.85 0.51 -14.01
N ARG A 14 -19.74 -0.70 -14.57
CA ARG A 14 -18.76 -1.71 -14.16
C ARG A 14 -17.32 -1.23 -14.37
N ARG A 15 -17.01 -0.66 -15.55
CA ARG A 15 -15.68 -0.08 -15.83
C ARG A 15 -15.29 1.02 -14.84
N ARG A 16 -16.23 1.89 -14.46
CA ARG A 16 -15.97 2.92 -13.45
C ARG A 16 -15.60 2.30 -12.10
N ILE A 17 -16.35 1.29 -11.66
CA ILE A 17 -16.08 0.60 -10.38
C ILE A 17 -14.72 -0.09 -10.40
N GLU A 18 -14.36 -0.76 -11.49
CA GLU A 18 -13.05 -1.42 -11.64
C GLU A 18 -11.90 -0.40 -11.55
N ILE A 19 -12.01 0.74 -12.22
CA ILE A 19 -11.00 1.81 -12.16
C ILE A 19 -10.90 2.37 -10.73
N PHE A 20 -12.02 2.63 -10.05
CA PHE A 20 -11.99 3.10 -8.68
C PHE A 20 -11.38 2.07 -7.73
N ALA A 21 -11.70 0.79 -7.88
CA ALA A 21 -11.11 -0.28 -7.09
C ALA A 21 -9.60 -0.40 -7.33
N PHE A 22 -9.17 -0.28 -8.59
CA PHE A 22 -7.76 -0.29 -8.96
C PHE A 22 -7.01 0.90 -8.36
N LEU A 23 -7.56 2.11 -8.49
CA LEU A 23 -7.00 3.32 -7.90
C LEU A 23 -6.95 3.24 -6.37
N PHE A 24 -7.99 2.73 -5.72
CA PHE A 24 -7.99 2.54 -4.28
C PHE A 24 -6.92 1.54 -3.83
N LEU A 25 -6.83 0.38 -4.50
CA LEU A 25 -5.81 -0.63 -4.22
C LEU A 25 -4.39 -0.06 -4.39
N THR A 26 -4.14 0.66 -5.48
CA THR A 26 -2.80 1.15 -5.80
C THR A 26 -2.41 2.41 -5.06
N ALA A 27 -3.33 3.37 -4.86
CA ALA A 27 -3.04 4.64 -4.21
C ALA A 27 -3.18 4.58 -2.67
N VAL A 28 -3.92 3.61 -2.13
CA VAL A 28 -4.14 3.49 -0.68
C VAL A 28 -3.52 2.22 -0.13
N ILE A 29 -3.91 1.04 -0.63
CA ILE A 29 -3.48 -0.24 -0.04
C ILE A 29 -1.96 -0.44 -0.22
N MET A 30 -1.43 -0.23 -1.43
CA MET A 30 0.01 -0.41 -1.68
C MET A 30 0.89 0.51 -0.80
N PRO A 31 0.64 1.83 -0.69
CA PRO A 31 1.38 2.68 0.24
C PRO A 31 1.20 2.28 1.70
N ALA A 32 -0.02 1.93 2.13
CA ALA A 32 -0.27 1.49 3.50
C ALA A 32 0.55 0.23 3.84
N LEU A 33 0.63 -0.73 2.92
CA LEU A 33 1.46 -1.93 3.08
C LEU A 33 2.96 -1.59 3.15
N ALA A 34 3.43 -0.64 2.32
CA ALA A 34 4.81 -0.19 2.36
C ALA A 34 5.15 0.41 3.74
N VAL A 35 4.31 1.31 4.25
CA VAL A 35 4.50 1.92 5.58
C VAL A 35 4.41 0.87 6.69
N ALA A 36 3.44 -0.04 6.63
CA ALA A 36 3.31 -1.10 7.62
C ALA A 36 4.56 -1.99 7.66
N THR A 37 5.10 -2.38 6.51
CA THR A 37 6.26 -3.27 6.42
C THR A 37 7.54 -2.55 6.86
N VAL A 38 7.82 -1.38 6.27
CA VAL A 38 9.03 -0.60 6.58
C VAL A 38 8.99 -0.07 8.01
N GLY A 39 7.84 0.42 8.46
CA GLY A 39 7.62 0.90 9.82
C GLY A 39 7.78 -0.21 10.84
N SER A 40 7.20 -1.39 10.61
CA SER A 40 7.38 -2.55 11.50
C SER A 40 8.84 -2.98 11.56
N TYR A 41 9.54 -3.02 10.43
CA TYR A 41 10.96 -3.37 10.40
C TYR A 41 11.82 -2.35 11.16
N GLY A 42 11.63 -1.05 10.88
CA GLY A 42 12.34 0.03 11.57
C GLY A 42 12.08 0.03 13.07
N LEU A 43 10.83 -0.17 13.49
CA LEU A 43 10.46 -0.27 14.90
C LEU A 43 11.08 -1.51 15.55
N THR A 44 11.08 -2.66 14.87
CA THR A 44 11.72 -3.89 15.37
C THR A 44 13.22 -3.67 15.59
N VAL A 45 13.90 -3.05 14.62
CA VAL A 45 15.32 -2.70 14.74
C VAL A 45 15.54 -1.70 15.89
N TRP A 46 14.66 -0.72 16.05
CA TRP A 46 14.74 0.25 17.15
C TRP A 46 14.58 -0.42 18.52
N VAL A 47 13.59 -1.31 18.68
CA VAL A 47 13.42 -2.10 19.91
C VAL A 47 14.65 -2.97 20.15
N TYR A 48 15.18 -3.60 19.10
CA TYR A 48 16.40 -4.38 19.20
C TYR A 48 17.57 -3.53 19.71
N GLN A 49 17.74 -2.30 19.21
CA GLN A 49 18.77 -1.37 19.71
C GLN A 49 18.55 -0.95 21.17
N MET A 50 17.30 -0.80 21.62
CA MET A 50 17.01 -0.52 23.04
C MET A 50 17.50 -1.65 23.97
N MET A 51 17.49 -2.89 23.48
CA MET A 51 17.94 -4.06 24.24
C MET A 51 19.43 -4.35 24.08
N ALA A 52 19.97 -4.22 22.86
CA ALA A 52 21.35 -4.55 22.51
C ALA A 52 22.34 -3.38 22.68
N GLY A 53 21.83 -2.16 22.91
CA GLY A 53 22.61 -0.93 22.92
C GLY A 53 22.74 -0.28 21.52
N PRO A 54 23.12 1.00 21.47
CA PRO A 54 23.25 1.74 20.22
C PRO A 54 24.40 1.19 19.35
N PRO A 55 24.27 1.26 18.00
CA PRO A 55 25.34 0.85 17.10
C PRO A 55 26.62 1.67 17.35
N GLY A 56 27.75 0.98 17.47
CA GLY A 56 29.03 1.59 17.82
C GLY A 56 29.61 2.52 16.74
N PRO A 57 30.57 3.40 17.09
CA PRO A 57 31.22 4.31 16.13
C PRO A 57 31.93 3.55 15.00
N PRO A 58 32.05 4.16 13.81
CA PRO A 58 32.83 3.59 12.71
C PRO A 58 34.29 3.36 13.13
N ALA A 59 34.91 2.26 12.65
CA ALA A 59 36.32 2.00 12.91
C ALA A 59 37.20 3.08 12.27
N ALA A 60 38.04 3.74 13.06
CA ALA A 60 39.03 4.67 12.55
C ALA A 60 40.13 3.89 11.81
N HIS A 61 40.26 4.14 10.51
CA HIS A 61 41.41 3.73 9.69
C HIS A 61 42.38 4.90 9.57
#